data_AF-A0A914RRV4-F1
#
_entry.id   AF-A0A914RRV4-F1
#
_cell.length_a   1.000
_cell.length_b   1.000
_cell.length_c   1.000
_cell.angle_alpha   90.00
_cell.angle_beta   90.00
_cell.angle_gamma   90.00
#
_symmetry.space_group_name_H-M   'P 1'
#
loop_
_entity.id
_entity.type
_entity.pdbx_description
1 polymer ?
#
loop_
_entity_poly.entity_id
_entity_poly.type
_entity_poly.pdbx_seq_one_letter_code
_entity_poly.pdbx_strand_id
1 'polypeptide(L)'
;LHNDDPKYRNYVQERAGQKLYELYWAIKQQVEKGPQDALTLDARYSLSEEKLLRSSFDFREMMVFIAADNYSAGVTEYPVRVLDCDTITQVKEKCLDAKYRTTPFSDRPSANDLDLELRSACPRIILQDIDSAKQRDTGIVTSTGIALQFVVVE
;
A
#
# COMPACT_ATOMS: atom_id res chain seq x y z
N LEU A 1 16.13 -12.84 -29.27
CA LEU A 1 16.40 -11.51 -28.68
C LEU A 1 15.61 -10.48 -29.50
N HIS A 2 14.31 -10.35 -29.21
CA HIS A 2 13.36 -9.51 -29.97
C HIS A 2 13.10 -8.16 -29.27
N ASN A 3 13.71 -7.95 -28.10
CA ASN A 3 13.46 -6.79 -27.23
C ASN A 3 14.24 -5.53 -27.64
N ASP A 4 15.31 -5.66 -28.43
CA ASP A 4 16.12 -4.52 -28.89
C ASP A 4 15.72 -4.00 -30.28
N ASP A 5 14.65 -4.54 -30.89
CA ASP A 5 14.13 -3.99 -32.15
C ASP A 5 13.53 -2.59 -31.88
N PRO A 6 14.08 -1.51 -32.49
CA PRO A 6 13.56 -0.15 -32.31
C PRO A 6 12.07 -0.04 -32.63
N LYS A 7 11.57 -0.87 -33.55
CA LYS A 7 10.16 -0.93 -33.91
C LYS A 7 9.29 -1.43 -32.75
N TYR A 8 9.76 -2.45 -32.02
CA TYR A 8 9.06 -2.97 -30.86
C TYR A 8 9.05 -1.95 -29.70
N ARG A 9 10.21 -1.32 -29.44
CA ARG A 9 10.33 -0.29 -28.40
C ARG A 9 9.39 0.90 -28.66
N ASN A 10 9.35 1.40 -29.90
CA ASN A 10 8.47 2.51 -30.27
C ASN A 10 6.99 2.12 -30.17
N TYR A 11 6.61 0.89 -30.55
CA TYR A 11 5.23 0.42 -30.38
C TYR A 11 4.79 0.42 -28.92
N VAL A 12 5.65 -0.04 -28.00
CA VAL A 12 5.35 -0.02 -26.57
C VAL A 12 5.26 1.42 -26.05
N GLN A 13 6.21 2.29 -26.40
CA GLN A 13 6.21 3.67 -25.92
C GLN A 13 5.03 4.50 -26.44
N GLU A 14 4.66 4.35 -27.71
CA GLU A 14 3.68 5.23 -28.37
C GLU A 14 2.25 4.68 -28.37
N ARG A 15 2.06 3.35 -28.25
CA ARG A 15 0.73 2.73 -28.42
C ARG A 15 0.28 1.85 -27.26
N ALA A 16 1.12 0.91 -26.84
CA ALA A 16 0.69 -0.11 -25.88
C ALA A 16 0.94 0.27 -24.40
N GLY A 17 1.96 1.09 -24.14
CA GLY A 17 2.47 1.34 -22.79
C GLY A 17 1.44 1.92 -21.85
N GLN A 18 0.66 2.91 -22.30
CA GLN A 18 -0.41 3.49 -21.48
C GLN A 18 -1.48 2.45 -21.11
N LYS A 19 -1.90 1.60 -22.06
CA LYS A 19 -2.93 0.58 -21.80
C LYS A 19 -2.45 -0.53 -20.89
N LEU A 20 -1.18 -0.94 -21.02
CA LEU A 20 -0.56 -1.89 -20.11
C LEU A 20 -0.45 -1.31 -18.69
N TYR A 21 -0.09 -0.03 -18.56
CA TYR A 21 -0.03 0.65 -17.28
C TYR A 21 -1.41 0.80 -16.61
N GLU A 22 -2.43 1.17 -17.39
CA GLU A 22 -3.82 1.23 -16.92
C GLU A 22 -4.31 -0.15 -16.44
N LEU A 23 -4.01 -1.21 -17.18
CA LEU A 23 -4.37 -2.58 -16.80
C LEU A 23 -3.67 -3.02 -15.51
N TYR A 24 -2.37 -2.76 -15.40
CA TYR A 24 -1.61 -3.03 -14.17
C TYR A 24 -2.28 -2.38 -12.95
N TRP A 25 -2.59 -1.09 -13.03
CA TRP A 25 -3.24 -0.38 -11.92
C TRP A 25 -4.65 -0.86 -11.63
N ALA A 26 -5.43 -1.21 -12.66
CA ALA A 26 -6.75 -1.76 -12.48
C ALA A 26 -6.72 -3.09 -11.72
N ILE A 27 -5.76 -3.98 -12.07
CA ILE A 27 -5.56 -5.26 -11.37
C ILE A 27 -5.09 -5.01 -9.94
N LYS A 28 -4.05 -4.19 -9.75
CA LYS A 28 -3.50 -3.89 -8.42
C LYS A 28 -4.58 -3.34 -7.48
N GLN A 29 -5.32 -2.32 -7.91
CA GLN A 29 -6.41 -1.75 -7.12
C GLN A 29 -7.55 -2.75 -6.86
N GLN A 30 -7.81 -3.67 -7.79
CA GLN A 30 -8.86 -4.68 -7.58
C GLN A 30 -8.43 -5.71 -6.54
N VAL A 31 -7.17 -6.14 -6.56
CA VAL A 31 -6.59 -7.06 -5.58
C VAL A 31 -6.58 -6.44 -4.19
N GLU A 32 -6.12 -5.18 -4.07
CA GLU A 32 -5.98 -4.45 -2.81
C GLU A 32 -7.29 -4.08 -2.09
N LYS A 33 -8.45 -4.23 -2.77
CA LYS A 33 -9.77 -4.05 -2.13
C LYS A 33 -10.10 -5.15 -1.13
N GLY A 34 -9.39 -6.28 -1.16
CA GLY A 34 -9.64 -7.42 -0.29
C GLY A 34 -8.36 -7.86 0.42
N PRO A 35 -8.48 -8.72 1.45
CA PRO A 35 -7.32 -9.20 2.18
C PRO A 35 -6.34 -9.95 1.27
N GLN A 36 -5.05 -9.72 1.52
CA GLN A 36 -3.95 -10.44 0.90
C GLN A 36 -3.00 -10.96 1.99
N ASP A 37 -2.67 -12.25 1.91
CA ASP A 37 -1.69 -12.86 2.80
C ASP A 37 -0.27 -12.39 2.43
N ALA A 38 0.45 -11.80 3.39
CA ALA A 38 1.77 -11.23 3.13
C ALA A 38 2.87 -12.28 2.89
N LEU A 39 2.64 -13.55 3.24
CA LEU A 39 3.61 -14.64 3.07
C LEU A 39 3.35 -15.44 1.80
N THR A 40 2.11 -15.85 1.54
CA THR A 40 1.73 -16.66 0.37
C THR A 40 1.41 -15.82 -0.87
N LEU A 41 1.10 -14.54 -0.65
CA LEU A 41 0.61 -13.58 -1.65
C LEU A 41 -0.77 -13.93 -2.23
N ASP A 42 -1.51 -14.83 -1.58
CA ASP A 42 -2.87 -15.16 -1.99
C ASP A 42 -3.80 -13.99 -1.63
N ALA A 43 -4.74 -13.70 -2.52
CA ALA A 43 -5.64 -12.56 -2.37
C ALA A 43 -7.10 -12.94 -2.58
N ARG A 44 -8.00 -12.27 -1.85
CA ARG A 44 -9.46 -12.50 -1.95
C ARG A 44 -10.01 -12.21 -3.35
N TYR A 45 -9.44 -11.23 -4.03
CA TYR A 45 -9.86 -10.83 -5.38
C TYR A 45 -8.81 -11.18 -6.45
N SER A 46 -8.05 -12.25 -6.23
CA SER A 46 -7.14 -12.80 -7.23
C SER A 46 -7.88 -13.18 -8.51
N LEU A 47 -7.25 -12.93 -9.67
CA LEU A 47 -7.71 -13.43 -10.97
C LEU A 47 -7.24 -14.87 -11.24
N SER A 48 -6.31 -15.39 -10.44
CA SER A 48 -5.83 -16.77 -10.50
C SER A 48 -6.46 -17.61 -9.38
N GLU A 49 -7.03 -18.76 -9.76
CA GLU A 49 -7.66 -19.71 -8.83
C GLU A 49 -6.65 -20.27 -7.81
N GLU A 50 -5.41 -20.50 -8.23
CA GLU A 50 -4.34 -21.01 -7.38
C GLU A 50 -3.88 -19.99 -6.33
N LYS A 51 -4.12 -18.70 -6.58
CA LYS A 51 -3.78 -17.58 -5.70
C LYS A 51 -5.00 -16.99 -4.97
N LEU A 52 -6.11 -17.72 -4.95
CA LEU A 52 -7.32 -17.27 -4.28
C LEU A 52 -7.22 -17.53 -2.78
N LEU A 53 -7.35 -16.48 -1.98
CA LEU A 53 -7.40 -16.60 -0.53
C LEU A 53 -8.75 -17.18 -0.10
N ARG A 54 -8.77 -18.47 0.28
CA ARG A 54 -9.99 -19.22 0.64
C ARG A 54 -10.43 -19.03 2.10
N SER A 55 -9.59 -18.43 2.94
CA SER A 55 -9.93 -18.16 4.34
C SER A 55 -11.07 -17.15 4.45
N SER A 56 -12.16 -17.53 5.12
CA SER A 56 -13.28 -16.64 5.40
C SER A 56 -13.10 -15.96 6.76
N PHE A 57 -12.70 -14.70 6.74
CA PHE A 57 -12.77 -13.79 7.87
C PHE A 57 -13.34 -12.44 7.41
N ASP A 58 -13.94 -11.72 8.36
CA ASP A 58 -14.43 -10.37 8.14
C ASP A 58 -13.28 -9.38 8.20
N PHE A 59 -13.32 -8.37 7.32
CA PHE A 59 -12.34 -7.29 7.28
C PHE A 59 -13.08 -5.97 7.10
N ARG A 60 -12.44 -4.86 7.48
CA ARG A 60 -13.01 -3.52 7.41
C ARG A 60 -12.06 -2.58 6.69
N GLU A 61 -12.63 -1.71 5.86
CA GLU A 61 -11.86 -0.60 5.30
C GLU A 61 -11.62 0.46 6.38
N MET A 62 -10.40 0.98 6.40
CA MET A 62 -9.97 2.09 7.25
C MET A 62 -9.35 3.19 6.41
N MET A 63 -9.40 4.42 6.91
CA MET A 63 -8.77 5.58 6.30
C MET A 63 -7.55 5.99 7.10
N VAL A 64 -6.41 6.12 6.42
CA VAL A 64 -5.15 6.60 6.98
C VAL A 64 -4.71 7.86 6.23
N PHE A 65 -3.99 8.78 6.88
CA PHE A 65 -3.75 10.14 6.37
C PHE A 65 -2.26 10.47 6.30
N ILE A 66 -1.67 10.48 5.11
CA ILE A 66 -0.24 10.79 4.92
C ILE A 66 -0.01 12.29 5.06
N ALA A 67 0.88 12.75 5.95
CA ALA A 67 1.20 14.18 6.00
C ALA A 67 1.88 14.63 4.70
N ALA A 68 1.47 15.81 4.23
CA ALA A 68 2.09 16.44 3.07
C ALA A 68 3.45 17.07 3.46
N ASP A 69 4.44 16.95 2.59
CA ASP A 69 5.77 17.54 2.80
C ASP A 69 5.76 19.07 2.71
N ASN A 70 4.76 19.63 2.01
CA ASN A 70 4.65 21.06 1.74
C ASN A 70 3.22 21.56 2.02
N TYR A 71 3.09 22.42 3.03
CA TYR A 71 1.85 23.11 3.40
C TYR A 71 1.40 24.18 2.38
N SER A 72 2.14 24.37 1.29
CA SER A 72 1.97 25.50 0.36
C SER A 72 0.68 25.44 -0.48
N ALA A 73 0.02 24.28 -0.56
CA ALA A 73 -1.19 24.09 -1.36
C ALA A 73 -2.48 23.92 -0.52
N GLY A 74 -2.43 24.09 0.80
CA GLY A 74 -3.58 23.90 1.68
C GLY A 74 -4.03 22.44 1.88
N VAL A 75 -3.40 21.48 1.19
CA VAL A 75 -3.54 20.05 1.46
C VAL A 75 -2.54 19.68 2.56
N THR A 76 -3.04 19.40 3.76
CA THR A 76 -2.21 18.99 4.89
C THR A 76 -1.96 17.49 4.91
N GLU A 77 -2.88 16.70 4.33
CA GLU A 77 -2.87 15.25 4.42
C GLU A 77 -3.48 14.58 3.17
N TYR A 78 -2.95 13.40 2.81
CA TYR A 78 -3.47 12.56 1.73
C TYR A 78 -4.19 11.33 2.30
N PRO A 79 -5.49 11.17 2.05
CA PRO A 79 -6.24 10.01 2.50
C PRO A 79 -5.89 8.76 1.70
N VAL A 80 -5.65 7.65 2.38
CA VAL A 80 -5.38 6.32 1.81
C VAL A 80 -6.30 5.30 2.45
N ARG A 81 -6.90 4.46 1.61
CA ARG A 81 -7.75 3.34 2.03
C ARG A 81 -6.87 2.12 2.30
N VAL A 82 -7.06 1.52 3.46
CA VAL A 82 -6.37 0.29 3.90
C VAL A 82 -7.37 -0.67 4.53
N LEU A 83 -6.95 -1.90 4.81
CA LEU A 83 -7.75 -2.89 5.52
C LEU A 83 -7.21 -3.07 6.94
N ASP A 84 -8.10 -3.39 7.89
CA ASP A 84 -7.73 -3.72 9.28
C ASP A 84 -6.86 -4.98 9.42
N CYS A 85 -6.83 -5.81 8.39
CA CYS A 85 -5.98 -7.00 8.29
C CYS A 85 -4.70 -6.79 7.49
N ASP A 86 -4.45 -5.59 6.94
CA ASP A 86 -3.19 -5.32 6.25
C ASP A 86 -2.02 -5.34 7.25
N THR A 87 -0.89 -5.90 6.82
CA THR A 87 0.39 -5.71 7.53
C THR A 87 0.83 -4.25 7.48
N ILE A 88 1.71 -3.84 8.40
CA ILE A 88 2.27 -2.50 8.40
C ILE A 88 3.04 -2.24 7.11
N THR A 89 3.77 -3.23 6.59
CA THR A 89 4.45 -3.11 5.30
C THR A 89 3.46 -2.89 4.14
N GLN A 90 2.36 -3.64 4.06
CA GLN A 90 1.32 -3.43 3.03
C GLN A 90 0.68 -2.03 3.13
N VAL A 91 0.44 -1.53 4.35
CA VAL A 91 -0.03 -0.15 4.56
C VAL A 91 0.98 0.86 4.03
N LYS A 92 2.27 0.69 4.36
CA LYS A 92 3.35 1.57 3.86
C LYS A 92 3.42 1.57 2.33
N GLU A 93 3.29 0.41 1.68
CA GLU A 93 3.27 0.31 0.22
C GLU A 93 2.08 1.06 -0.40
N LYS A 94 0.87 0.88 0.13
CA LYS A 94 -0.33 1.63 -0.31
C LYS A 94 -0.14 3.14 -0.15
N CYS A 95 0.51 3.55 0.94
CA CYS A 95 0.81 4.96 1.18
C CYS A 95 1.85 5.51 0.19
N LEU A 96 2.90 4.75 -0.09
CA LEU A 96 3.90 5.10 -1.10
C LEU A 96 3.27 5.25 -2.49
N ASP A 97 2.36 4.37 -2.86
CA ASP A 97 1.64 4.46 -4.13
C ASP A 97 0.77 5.70 -4.25
N ALA A 98 0.15 6.14 -3.14
CA ALA A 98 -0.62 7.37 -3.10
C ALA A 98 0.29 8.60 -3.18
N LYS A 99 1.34 8.67 -2.36
CA LYS A 99 2.24 9.83 -2.27
C LYS A 99 3.10 10.00 -3.53
N TYR A 100 3.63 8.90 -4.05
CA TYR A 100 4.59 8.90 -5.17
C TYR A 100 3.97 8.41 -6.49
N ARG A 101 2.66 8.59 -6.68
CA ARG A 101 1.91 8.11 -7.86
C ARG A 101 2.54 8.51 -9.20
N THR A 102 3.12 9.71 -9.26
CA THR A 102 3.75 10.27 -10.48
C THR A 102 5.27 10.09 -10.53
N THR A 103 5.88 9.50 -9.50
CA THR A 103 7.32 9.26 -9.42
C THR A 103 7.65 7.85 -9.94
N PRO A 104 8.69 7.67 -10.76
CA PRO A 104 9.16 6.35 -11.18
C PRO A 104 9.48 5.46 -9.98
N PHE A 105 9.16 4.16 -10.06
CA PHE A 105 9.36 3.24 -8.93
C PHE A 105 10.81 3.18 -8.43
N SER A 106 11.80 3.32 -9.32
CA SER A 106 13.23 3.33 -8.99
C SER A 106 13.66 4.50 -8.10
N ASP A 107 12.89 5.58 -8.13
CA ASP A 107 13.23 6.84 -7.44
C ASP A 107 12.40 6.99 -6.16
N ARG A 108 11.59 5.98 -5.81
CA ARG A 108 10.79 5.96 -4.58
C ARG A 108 11.61 5.37 -3.44
N PRO A 109 11.42 5.86 -2.21
CA PRO A 109 12.00 5.22 -1.02
C PRO A 109 11.39 3.82 -0.81
N SER A 110 12.13 2.93 -0.14
CA SER A 110 11.63 1.61 0.22
C SER A 110 10.64 1.70 1.39
N ALA A 111 9.68 0.77 1.47
CA ALA A 111 8.81 0.66 2.65
C ALA A 111 9.62 0.39 3.95
N ASN A 112 10.81 -0.19 3.84
CA ASN A 112 11.71 -0.41 4.97
C ASN A 112 12.37 0.88 5.49
N ASP A 113 12.45 1.90 4.64
CA ASP A 113 13.09 3.19 4.97
C ASP A 113 12.07 4.19 5.56
N LEU A 114 10.83 3.74 5.81
CA LEU A 114 9.74 4.58 6.30
C LEU A 114 9.26 4.12 7.65
N ASP A 115 8.93 5.07 8.51
CA ASP A 115 8.21 4.81 9.75
C ASP A 115 6.72 5.14 9.61
N LEU A 116 5.87 4.28 10.18
CA LEU A 116 4.44 4.53 10.29
C LEU A 116 4.15 5.04 11.69
N GLU A 117 3.73 6.31 11.79
CA GLU A 117 3.46 6.97 13.07
C GLU A 117 1.96 6.98 13.39
N LEU A 118 1.61 6.45 14.56
CA LEU A 118 0.29 6.60 15.15
C LEU A 118 0.26 7.87 16.00
N ARG A 119 -0.47 8.89 15.54
CA ARG A 119 -0.74 10.09 16.32
C ARG A 119 -2.05 9.94 17.09
N SER A 120 -1.92 9.70 18.39
CA SER A 120 -3.03 9.67 19.34
C SER A 120 -2.82 10.75 20.41
N ALA A 121 -3.76 10.91 21.36
CA ALA A 121 -3.56 11.73 22.55
C ALA A 121 -2.42 11.22 23.46
N CYS A 122 -1.96 10.01 23.20
CA CYS A 122 -0.82 9.33 23.81
C CYS A 122 0.51 9.69 23.11
N PRO A 123 1.67 9.46 23.76
CA PRO A 123 2.98 9.71 23.15
C PRO A 123 3.15 8.98 21.80
N ARG A 124 3.95 9.56 20.90
CA ARG A 124 4.28 9.06 19.56
C ARG A 124 4.61 7.56 19.57
N ILE A 125 3.87 6.75 18.80
CA ILE A 125 4.12 5.31 18.63
C ILE A 125 4.50 5.04 17.17
N ILE A 126 5.65 4.40 16.95
CA ILE A 126 6.06 3.88 15.64
C ILE A 126 5.52 2.46 15.52
N LEU A 127 4.76 2.19 14.45
CA LEU A 127 4.23 0.87 14.16
C LEU A 127 5.19 0.10 13.24
N GLN A 128 5.39 -1.18 13.55
CA GLN A 128 6.21 -2.12 12.79
C GLN A 128 5.49 -3.48 12.74
N ASP A 129 5.80 -4.31 11.75
CA ASP A 129 5.19 -5.65 11.63
C ASP A 129 5.49 -6.58 12.83
N ILE A 130 6.59 -6.32 13.52
CA ILE A 130 7.02 -7.05 14.71
C ILE A 130 7.35 -6.03 15.80
N ASP A 131 6.49 -5.93 16.82
CA ASP A 131 6.73 -5.12 18.01
C ASP A 131 6.76 -5.97 19.29
N SER A 132 7.25 -5.38 20.38
CA SER A 132 7.32 -6.06 21.69
C SER A 132 5.95 -6.31 22.33
N ALA A 133 4.86 -5.81 21.72
CA ALA A 133 3.49 -6.01 22.18
C ALA A 133 2.91 -7.39 21.78
N LYS A 134 3.72 -8.29 21.20
CA LYS A 134 3.32 -9.64 20.76
C LYS A 134 2.96 -10.64 21.87
N GLN A 135 2.57 -10.16 23.06
CA GLN A 135 2.13 -11.00 24.16
C GLN A 135 0.70 -10.64 24.60
N ARG A 136 -0.28 -11.05 23.79
CA ARG A 136 -1.42 -11.90 24.18
C ARG A 136 -2.48 -11.90 23.06
N ASP A 137 -2.83 -13.12 22.68
CA ASP A 137 -4.03 -13.53 21.97
C ASP A 137 -4.14 -13.26 20.46
N THR A 138 -4.46 -14.36 19.77
CA THR A 138 -5.06 -14.43 18.44
C THR A 138 -6.16 -13.38 18.29
N GLY A 139 -5.84 -12.23 17.71
CA GLY A 139 -6.80 -11.16 17.57
C GLY A 139 -6.14 -9.91 17.02
N ILE A 140 -6.32 -9.75 15.70
CA ILE A 140 -6.31 -8.49 14.95
C ILE A 140 -6.32 -7.28 15.89
N VAL A 141 -5.28 -6.44 15.83
CA VAL A 141 -5.24 -5.13 16.52
C VAL A 141 -6.32 -4.25 15.88
N THR A 142 -7.55 -4.43 16.34
CA THR A 142 -8.73 -3.66 15.97
C THR A 142 -8.72 -2.37 16.77
N SER A 143 -7.87 -1.42 16.36
CA SER A 143 -7.97 -0.05 16.87
C SER A 143 -9.06 0.69 16.11
N THR A 144 -10.23 0.72 16.74
CA THR A 144 -11.40 1.54 16.39
C THR A 144 -11.00 2.98 16.07
N GLY A 145 -11.16 3.38 14.80
CA GLY A 145 -11.36 4.79 14.41
C GLY A 145 -10.23 5.77 14.71
N ILE A 146 -8.96 5.37 14.61
CA ILE A 146 -7.84 6.29 14.83
C ILE A 146 -7.28 6.80 13.50
N ALA A 147 -7.18 8.12 13.35
CA ALA A 147 -6.46 8.75 12.24
C ALA A 147 -4.96 8.49 12.41
N LEU A 148 -4.40 7.60 11.58
CA LEU A 148 -2.96 7.38 11.47
C LEU A 148 -2.37 8.52 10.62
N GLN A 149 -1.45 9.30 11.18
CA GLN A 149 -0.83 10.45 10.52
C GLN A 149 0.65 10.15 10.25
N PHE A 150 1.04 10.04 8.98
CA PHE A 150 2.39 9.63 8.59
C PHE A 150 3.34 10.81 8.53
N VAL A 151 4.59 10.62 8.95
CA VAL A 151 5.69 11.54 8.65
C VAL A 151 6.72 10.75 7.86
N VAL A 152 7.01 11.17 6.63
CA VAL A 152 8.23 10.69 5.96
C VAL A 152 9.38 11.43 6.63
N VAL A 153 10.19 10.70 7.39
CA VAL A 153 11.45 11.20 7.93
C VAL A 153 12.54 10.74 6.97
N GLU A 154 13.16 11.68 6.26
CA GLU A 154 14.42 11.42 5.54
C GLU A 154 15.61 11.37 6.51
#